data_AF-A0A934GX67-F1
#
_entry.id   AF-A0A934GX67-F1
#
_cell.length_a   1.000
_cell.length_b   1.000
_cell.length_c   1.000
_cell.angle_alpha   90.00
_cell.angle_beta   90.00
_cell.angle_gamma   90.00
#
_symmetry.space_group_name_H-M   'P 1'
#
loop_
_entity.id
_entity.type
_entity.pdbx_description
1 polymer ?
#
loop_
_entity_poly.entity_id
_entity_poly.type
_entity_poly.pdbx_seq_one_letter_code
_entity_poly.pdbx_strand_id
1 'polypeptide(L)'
;MQKISRRDFLKMGGLALGSLAFSRFNPPFADFSGFDDASLLRVATTSISVYREPSDKSQIVSTWYRDELIHAYEEVKGVGGEPKHNPIWYRVWGGYMHRARLQKVKILYNKPLESLPEGTRQLVEISVPYTQAYHLSKTYGWSPNLRLYYESVHWIDGIQEGPDGTPWYRVFDASGTYYVSARDVKLIPHSELGPISPEVPPSEKRIEVNLTMQKVTALEYDKPVFETTIASGAPSARKPGQISTVTPIGDFRIFEKKPAVHMGNGNLVADIDDYELPGVSWVLYFTERGHAFHGTYWHDNFGTPMSHGCLNMRSSEARWLFRWALPEHTTEELATKHVFRNYGTEVRIFY
;
A
#
# COMPACT_ATOMS: atom_id res chain seq x y z
N MET A 1 -39.27 -14.52 53.96
CA MET A 1 -38.86 -13.32 53.20
C MET A 1 -38.62 -12.19 54.18
N GLN A 2 -37.37 -11.77 54.38
CA GLN A 2 -37.06 -10.61 55.23
C GLN A 2 -37.56 -9.32 54.55
N LYS A 3 -38.33 -8.51 55.26
CA LYS A 3 -38.84 -7.22 54.78
C LYS A 3 -37.73 -6.17 54.84
N ILE A 4 -37.24 -5.75 53.68
CA ILE A 4 -36.30 -4.62 53.55
C ILE A 4 -37.02 -3.34 54.00
N SER A 5 -36.43 -2.62 54.95
CA SER A 5 -37.01 -1.35 55.41
C SER A 5 -36.74 -0.23 54.39
N ARG A 6 -37.55 0.85 54.41
CA ARG A 6 -37.33 2.02 53.54
C ARG A 6 -35.93 2.63 53.70
N ARG A 7 -35.35 2.52 54.91
CA ARG A 7 -34.00 2.99 55.21
C ARG A 7 -32.94 2.09 54.56
N ASP A 8 -33.19 0.79 54.49
CA ASP A 8 -32.28 -0.16 53.82
C ASP A 8 -32.35 -0.02 52.31
N PHE A 9 -33.55 0.24 51.75
CA PHE A 9 -33.72 0.58 50.33
C PHE A 9 -32.93 1.84 49.95
N LEU A 10 -33.01 2.90 50.76
CA LEU A 10 -32.27 4.14 50.52
C LEU A 10 -30.74 3.96 50.67
N LYS A 11 -30.29 3.12 51.62
CA LYS A 11 -28.87 2.78 51.75
C LYS A 11 -28.35 1.98 50.56
N MET A 12 -29.13 1.02 50.06
CA MET A 12 -28.78 0.26 48.85
C MET A 12 -28.78 1.13 47.59
N GLY A 13 -29.75 2.05 47.46
CA GLY A 13 -29.79 3.03 46.37
C GLY A 13 -28.61 4.01 46.41
N GLY A 14 -28.23 4.48 47.60
CA GLY A 14 -27.05 5.33 47.80
C GLY A 14 -25.73 4.64 47.48
N LEU A 15 -25.59 3.36 47.82
CA LEU A 15 -24.40 2.55 47.49
C LEU A 15 -24.30 2.27 45.97
N ALA A 16 -25.43 2.01 45.31
CA ALA A 16 -25.45 1.81 43.86
C ALA A 16 -25.06 3.10 43.10
N LEU A 17 -25.60 4.25 43.51
CA LEU A 17 -25.27 5.55 42.91
C LEU A 17 -23.84 6.01 43.24
N GLY A 18 -23.34 5.73 44.44
CA GLY A 18 -21.95 5.99 44.82
C GLY A 18 -20.95 5.15 44.01
N SER A 19 -21.28 3.90 43.68
CA SER A 19 -20.44 3.06 42.82
C SER A 19 -20.33 3.59 41.38
N LEU A 20 -21.40 4.20 40.85
CA LEU A 20 -21.41 4.83 39.53
C LEU A 20 -20.68 6.18 39.50
N ALA A 21 -20.66 6.90 40.63
CA ALA A 21 -19.95 8.18 40.74
C ALA A 21 -18.42 8.00 40.88
N PHE A 22 -17.96 6.85 41.40
CA PHE A 22 -16.54 6.52 41.52
C PHE A 22 -16.03 5.49 40.49
N SER A 23 -16.91 4.89 39.68
CA SER A 23 -16.47 4.35 38.40
C SER A 23 -16.05 5.54 37.55
N ARG A 24 -14.74 5.77 37.43
CA ARG A 24 -14.19 6.58 36.37
C ARG A 24 -14.74 6.00 35.07
N PHE A 25 -15.77 6.64 34.53
CA PHE A 25 -16.11 6.58 33.12
C PHE A 25 -14.91 7.19 32.38
N ASN A 26 -13.81 6.45 32.30
CA ASN A 26 -13.09 6.40 31.04
C ASN A 26 -14.11 5.80 30.09
N PRO A 27 -14.65 6.56 29.11
CA PRO A 27 -15.26 5.86 28.00
C PRO A 27 -14.19 4.89 27.52
N PRO A 28 -14.43 3.56 27.53
CA PRO A 28 -13.58 2.71 26.72
C PRO A 28 -13.66 3.34 25.34
N PHE A 29 -12.50 3.61 24.74
CA PHE A 29 -12.39 3.97 23.33
C PHE A 29 -13.55 3.32 22.62
N ALA A 30 -14.47 4.14 22.10
CA ALA A 30 -15.60 3.62 21.37
C ALA A 30 -14.98 2.65 20.37
N ASP A 31 -15.23 1.38 20.60
CA ASP A 31 -14.78 0.33 19.72
C ASP A 31 -15.63 0.57 18.48
N PHE A 32 -15.07 1.32 17.53
CA PHE A 32 -15.63 1.53 16.20
C PHE A 32 -15.57 0.21 15.39
N SER A 33 -15.55 -0.95 16.05
CA SER A 33 -15.66 -2.29 15.47
C SER A 33 -17.00 -2.56 14.79
N GLY A 34 -17.92 -1.58 14.81
CA GLY A 34 -19.13 -1.57 13.99
C GLY A 34 -18.99 -0.87 12.63
N PHE A 35 -17.86 -0.21 12.34
CA PHE A 35 -17.52 0.17 10.96
C PHE A 35 -16.86 -1.03 10.32
N ASP A 36 -17.54 -1.68 9.36
CA ASP A 36 -16.89 -2.62 8.47
C ASP A 36 -16.08 -1.84 7.42
N ASP A 37 -14.93 -1.32 7.84
CA ASP A 37 -13.96 -0.65 6.99
C ASP A 37 -13.28 -1.62 6.00
N ALA A 38 -13.63 -2.91 5.99
CA ALA A 38 -13.33 -3.82 4.90
C ALA A 38 -13.94 -3.38 3.55
N SER A 39 -14.91 -2.46 3.60
CA SER A 39 -15.67 -1.97 2.44
C SER A 39 -15.30 -0.55 2.00
N LEU A 40 -14.22 0.05 2.50
CA LEU A 40 -13.84 1.42 2.15
C LEU A 40 -12.92 1.45 0.90
N LEU A 41 -13.26 2.32 -0.04
CA LEU A 41 -12.52 2.54 -1.27
C LEU A 41 -12.06 3.99 -1.38
N ARG A 42 -10.84 4.20 -1.87
CA ARG A 42 -10.32 5.51 -2.28
C ARG A 42 -10.32 5.61 -3.80
N VAL A 43 -10.76 6.74 -4.34
CA VAL A 43 -10.57 7.07 -5.76
C VAL A 43 -9.11 7.37 -6.03
N ALA A 44 -8.43 6.50 -6.78
CA ALA A 44 -6.98 6.53 -7.00
C ALA A 44 -6.58 7.23 -8.32
N THR A 45 -7.50 7.95 -8.95
CA THR A 45 -7.33 8.67 -10.22
C THR A 45 -7.99 10.05 -10.12
N THR A 46 -7.77 10.95 -11.07
CA THR A 46 -8.36 12.31 -11.05
C THR A 46 -9.88 12.29 -10.87
N SER A 47 -10.57 11.40 -11.60
CA SER A 47 -12.00 11.17 -11.45
C SER A 47 -12.42 9.79 -11.96
N ILE A 48 -13.54 9.28 -11.44
CA ILE A 48 -14.15 8.01 -11.83
C ILE A 48 -15.66 8.16 -11.97
N SER A 49 -16.22 7.57 -13.03
CA SER A 49 -17.65 7.57 -13.29
C SER A 49 -18.38 6.47 -12.53
N VAL A 50 -19.60 6.78 -12.07
CA VAL A 50 -20.57 5.82 -11.55
C VAL A 50 -21.54 5.48 -12.67
N TYR A 51 -21.68 4.19 -12.94
CA TYR A 51 -22.54 3.65 -13.97
C TYR A 51 -23.84 3.11 -13.37
N ARG A 52 -24.95 3.24 -14.09
CA ARG A 52 -26.26 2.70 -13.64
C ARG A 52 -26.24 1.17 -13.47
N GLU A 53 -25.48 0.48 -14.31
CA GLU A 53 -25.26 -0.97 -14.32
C GLU A 53 -23.74 -1.23 -14.31
N PRO A 54 -23.26 -2.41 -13.88
CA PRO A 54 -21.82 -2.73 -13.83
C PRO A 54 -21.28 -3.01 -15.24
N SER A 55 -21.25 -1.98 -16.07
CA SER A 55 -20.85 -2.01 -17.47
C SER A 55 -20.42 -0.62 -17.91
N ASP A 56 -19.30 -0.54 -18.61
CA ASP A 56 -18.76 0.71 -19.18
C ASP A 56 -19.64 1.29 -20.29
N LYS A 57 -20.57 0.50 -20.83
CA LYS A 57 -21.59 0.90 -21.82
C LYS A 57 -22.86 1.45 -21.19
N SER A 58 -23.00 1.33 -19.86
CA SER A 58 -24.17 1.85 -19.15
C SER A 58 -24.15 3.37 -19.07
N GLN A 59 -25.33 3.97 -18.84
CA GLN A 59 -25.44 5.39 -18.54
C GLN A 59 -24.62 5.75 -17.30
N ILE A 60 -23.85 6.84 -17.38
CA ILE A 60 -23.17 7.46 -16.23
C ILE A 60 -24.20 8.27 -15.44
N VAL A 61 -24.26 8.05 -14.14
CA VAL A 61 -25.24 8.68 -13.23
C VAL A 61 -24.61 9.68 -12.26
N SER A 62 -23.30 9.56 -11.99
CA SER A 62 -22.53 10.54 -11.21
C SER A 62 -21.02 10.34 -11.44
N THR A 63 -20.21 11.23 -10.87
CA THR A 63 -18.74 11.19 -10.95
C THR A 63 -18.18 11.50 -9.56
N TRP A 64 -17.13 10.78 -9.19
CA TRP A 64 -16.36 11.00 -7.97
C TRP A 64 -14.91 11.37 -8.33
N TYR A 65 -14.23 12.04 -7.42
CA TYR A 65 -12.92 12.67 -7.64
C TYR A 65 -11.84 12.04 -6.76
N ARG A 66 -10.58 12.32 -7.10
CA ARG A 66 -9.39 11.86 -6.38
C ARG A 66 -9.55 11.99 -4.87
N ASP A 67 -9.14 10.94 -4.17
CA ASP A 67 -9.10 10.82 -2.71
C ASP A 67 -10.45 10.86 -2.00
N GLU A 68 -11.56 11.00 -2.72
CA GLU A 68 -12.86 10.75 -2.12
C GLU A 68 -12.98 9.29 -1.68
N LEU A 69 -13.60 9.11 -0.52
CA LEU A 69 -13.77 7.81 0.13
C LEU A 69 -15.20 7.33 -0.08
N ILE A 70 -15.33 6.10 -0.56
CA ILE A 70 -16.59 5.50 -0.98
C ILE A 70 -16.77 4.17 -0.28
N HIS A 71 -17.98 3.91 0.21
CA HIS A 71 -18.35 2.58 0.67
C HIS A 71 -18.76 1.68 -0.49
N ALA A 72 -18.11 0.53 -0.60
CA ALA A 72 -18.53 -0.59 -1.43
C ALA A 72 -19.58 -1.42 -0.68
N TYR A 73 -20.75 -1.63 -1.27
CA TYR A 73 -21.78 -2.47 -0.67
C TYR A 73 -21.62 -3.95 -1.05
N GLU A 74 -21.09 -4.21 -2.25
CA GLU A 74 -20.84 -5.55 -2.77
C GLU A 74 -19.82 -5.50 -3.91
N GLU A 75 -19.13 -6.64 -4.11
CA GLU A 75 -18.40 -6.93 -5.32
C GLU A 75 -19.29 -7.67 -6.30
N VAL A 76 -19.43 -7.15 -7.52
CA VAL A 76 -20.20 -7.77 -8.59
C VAL A 76 -19.31 -7.99 -9.81
N LYS A 77 -19.67 -8.98 -10.62
CA LYS A 77 -19.09 -9.14 -11.95
C LYS A 77 -19.82 -8.22 -12.93
N GLY A 78 -19.08 -7.66 -13.87
CA GLY A 78 -19.67 -6.84 -14.91
C GLY A 78 -20.60 -7.63 -15.81
N VAL A 79 -21.49 -6.93 -16.50
CA VAL A 79 -22.51 -7.54 -17.36
C VAL A 79 -21.83 -8.41 -18.42
N GLY A 80 -22.18 -9.70 -18.47
CA GLY A 80 -21.57 -10.67 -19.39
C GLY A 80 -20.12 -11.06 -19.04
N GLY A 81 -19.63 -10.69 -17.86
CA GLY A 81 -18.24 -10.92 -17.46
C GLY A 81 -17.24 -9.94 -18.07
N GLU A 82 -17.69 -8.77 -18.54
CA GLU A 82 -16.81 -7.72 -19.06
C GLU A 82 -16.38 -6.72 -17.94
N PRO A 83 -15.17 -6.16 -18.01
CA PRO A 83 -14.07 -6.53 -18.92
C PRO A 83 -13.50 -7.93 -18.64
N LYS A 84 -13.21 -8.73 -19.68
CA LYS A 84 -12.77 -10.13 -19.53
C LYS A 84 -11.64 -10.37 -18.54
N HIS A 85 -10.64 -9.48 -18.51
CA HIS A 85 -9.43 -9.69 -17.71
C HIS A 85 -9.52 -9.10 -16.30
N ASN A 86 -10.44 -8.15 -16.08
CA ASN A 86 -10.71 -7.56 -14.77
C ASN A 86 -12.21 -7.28 -14.67
N PRO A 87 -13.05 -8.29 -14.43
CA PRO A 87 -14.51 -8.14 -14.55
C PRO A 87 -15.16 -7.57 -13.28
N ILE A 88 -14.38 -7.06 -12.33
CA ILE A 88 -14.88 -6.75 -10.98
C ILE A 88 -15.30 -5.28 -10.88
N TRP A 89 -16.52 -5.10 -10.40
CA TRP A 89 -17.15 -3.82 -10.12
C TRP A 89 -17.59 -3.78 -8.66
N TYR A 90 -17.65 -2.58 -8.10
CA TYR A 90 -18.24 -2.35 -6.79
C TYR A 90 -19.61 -1.69 -6.96
N ARG A 91 -20.61 -2.20 -6.25
CA ARG A 91 -21.86 -1.47 -6.01
C ARG A 91 -21.56 -0.36 -5.01
N VAL A 92 -21.82 0.88 -5.40
CA VAL A 92 -21.60 2.08 -4.58
C VAL A 92 -22.90 2.87 -4.48
N TRP A 93 -22.94 3.95 -3.70
CA TRP A 93 -24.17 4.75 -3.68
C TRP A 93 -24.47 5.32 -5.08
N GLY A 94 -25.71 5.18 -5.54
CA GLY A 94 -26.15 5.64 -6.86
C GLY A 94 -25.88 4.71 -8.05
N GLY A 95 -24.96 3.75 -7.98
CA GLY A 95 -24.70 2.82 -9.09
C GLY A 95 -23.54 1.86 -8.87
N TYR A 96 -22.68 1.72 -9.89
CA TYR A 96 -21.56 0.79 -9.93
C TYR A 96 -20.29 1.49 -10.44
N MET A 97 -19.15 1.14 -9.87
CA MET A 97 -17.84 1.62 -10.32
C MET A 97 -16.90 0.45 -10.59
N HIS A 98 -16.13 0.53 -11.67
CA HIS A 98 -15.14 -0.49 -11.99
C HIS A 98 -13.94 -0.39 -11.05
N ARG A 99 -13.39 -1.53 -10.60
CA ARG A 99 -12.34 -1.52 -9.58
C ARG A 99 -11.01 -0.92 -10.03
N ALA A 100 -10.74 -0.88 -11.34
CA ALA A 100 -9.40 -0.56 -11.88
C ALA A 100 -8.75 0.70 -11.31
N ARG A 101 -9.53 1.74 -10.99
CA ARG A 101 -9.03 3.02 -10.48
C ARG A 101 -9.44 3.29 -9.03
N LEU A 102 -9.77 2.24 -8.29
CA LEU A 102 -10.16 2.28 -6.89
C LEU A 102 -9.12 1.51 -6.07
N GLN A 103 -8.83 2.01 -4.88
CA GLN A 103 -7.96 1.36 -3.92
C GLN A 103 -8.77 0.96 -2.70
N LYS A 104 -8.74 -0.32 -2.30
CA LYS A 104 -9.26 -0.72 -0.99
C LYS A 104 -8.36 -0.16 0.10
N VAL A 105 -8.95 0.48 1.09
CA VAL A 105 -8.24 1.18 2.17
C VAL A 105 -8.84 0.83 3.51
N LYS A 106 -8.06 1.03 4.58
CA LYS A 106 -8.53 0.94 5.97
C LYS A 106 -8.16 2.21 6.72
N ILE A 107 -8.80 2.44 7.86
CA ILE A 107 -8.45 3.55 8.77
C ILE A 107 -7.91 2.94 10.05
N LEU A 108 -6.60 2.68 10.08
CA LEU A 108 -5.92 2.10 11.23
C LEU A 108 -4.96 3.12 11.81
N TYR A 109 -5.29 3.63 13.00
CA TYR A 109 -4.40 4.48 13.79
C TYR A 109 -3.51 3.65 14.70
N ASN A 110 -2.26 4.06 14.85
CA ASN A 110 -1.23 3.32 15.57
C ASN A 110 -0.69 4.11 16.77
N LYS A 111 -0.16 3.38 17.76
CA LYS A 111 0.60 3.99 18.85
C LYS A 111 1.99 4.40 18.31
N PRO A 112 2.40 5.68 18.44
CA PRO A 112 3.74 6.11 18.05
C PRO A 112 4.85 5.39 18.84
N LEU A 113 6.01 5.28 18.22
CA LEU A 113 7.26 4.90 18.87
C LEU A 113 7.59 5.91 19.96
N GLU A 114 8.02 5.41 21.11
CA GLU A 114 8.46 6.25 22.23
C GLU A 114 9.85 6.83 21.96
N SER A 115 10.70 6.09 21.25
CA SER A 115 12.01 6.54 20.79
C SER A 115 12.45 5.76 19.56
N LEU A 116 13.36 6.35 18.78
CA LEU A 116 14.07 5.68 17.69
C LEU A 116 15.56 5.95 17.88
N PRO A 117 16.41 4.92 18.08
CA PRO A 117 17.84 5.12 18.31
C PRO A 117 18.50 5.87 17.16
N GLU A 118 19.39 6.80 17.49
CA GLU A 118 20.10 7.59 16.48
C GLU A 118 20.93 6.69 15.54
N GLY A 119 20.91 7.01 14.24
CA GLY A 119 21.59 6.21 13.22
C GLY A 119 20.85 4.94 12.80
N THR A 120 19.71 4.61 13.42
CA THR A 120 18.85 3.51 12.98
C THR A 120 17.77 3.97 12.03
N ARG A 121 17.30 3.06 11.17
CA ARG A 121 16.15 3.29 10.30
C ARG A 121 15.12 2.20 10.53
N GLN A 122 13.85 2.58 10.50
CA GLN A 122 12.72 1.68 10.67
C GLN A 122 11.81 1.82 9.45
N LEU A 123 11.31 0.70 8.94
CA LEU A 123 10.27 0.71 7.90
C LEU A 123 8.90 0.96 8.52
N VAL A 124 8.11 1.77 7.83
CA VAL A 124 6.71 2.03 8.15
C VAL A 124 5.85 1.93 6.89
N GLU A 125 4.57 1.62 7.08
CA GLU A 125 3.54 1.56 6.05
C GLU A 125 2.43 2.55 6.40
N ILE A 126 1.93 3.31 5.43
CA ILE A 126 0.75 4.14 5.66
C ILE A 126 -0.47 3.23 5.85
N SER A 127 -1.17 3.38 6.97
CA SER A 127 -2.29 2.51 7.36
C SER A 127 -3.64 3.23 7.43
N VAL A 128 -3.70 4.45 6.89
CA VAL A 128 -4.91 5.24 6.64
C VAL A 128 -5.05 5.49 5.13
N PRO A 129 -6.23 5.87 4.60
CA PRO A 129 -6.43 6.01 3.15
C PRO A 129 -5.39 6.92 2.47
N TYR A 130 -5.08 8.03 3.14
CA TYR A 130 -3.99 8.92 2.81
C TYR A 130 -3.66 9.80 4.03
N THR A 131 -2.45 10.34 4.07
CA THR A 131 -2.01 11.32 5.07
C THR A 131 -1.18 12.42 4.41
N GLN A 132 -1.26 13.62 4.98
CA GLN A 132 -0.55 14.78 4.48
C GLN A 132 0.86 14.81 5.06
N ALA A 133 1.90 14.67 4.23
CA ALA A 133 3.26 14.90 4.68
C ALA A 133 3.55 16.40 4.76
N TYR A 134 4.49 16.76 5.62
CA TYR A 134 4.93 18.14 5.80
C TYR A 134 6.45 18.25 5.70
N HIS A 135 6.93 19.39 5.24
CA HIS A 135 8.31 19.79 5.40
C HIS A 135 8.43 20.74 6.59
N LEU A 136 9.55 20.68 7.30
CA LEU A 136 9.89 21.62 8.35
C LEU A 136 11.04 22.52 7.87
N SER A 137 10.82 23.83 7.84
CA SER A 137 11.83 24.82 7.47
C SER A 137 12.09 25.79 8.62
N LYS A 138 13.32 26.32 8.71
CA LYS A 138 13.66 27.36 9.71
C LYS A 138 12.90 28.66 9.49
N THR A 139 12.61 28.99 8.23
CA THR A 139 12.01 30.27 7.84
C THR A 139 10.49 30.29 7.94
N TYR A 140 9.83 29.21 7.48
CA TYR A 140 8.37 29.16 7.37
C TYR A 140 7.72 28.15 8.33
N GLY A 141 8.51 27.43 9.12
CA GLY A 141 8.02 26.37 9.99
C GLY A 141 7.48 25.20 9.17
N TRP A 142 6.36 24.63 9.65
CA TRP A 142 5.66 23.51 9.03
C TRP A 142 4.90 23.95 7.78
N SER A 143 5.20 23.34 6.64
CA SER A 143 4.49 23.56 5.38
C SER A 143 4.05 22.24 4.75
N PRO A 144 2.86 22.14 4.15
CA PRO A 144 2.43 20.94 3.44
C PRO A 144 3.43 20.53 2.34
N ASN A 145 3.57 19.22 2.16
CA ASN A 145 4.38 18.59 1.12
C ASN A 145 3.48 17.68 0.25
N LEU A 146 4.02 16.59 -0.29
CA LEU A 146 3.29 15.54 -0.98
C LEU A 146 2.32 14.75 -0.07
N ARG A 147 1.34 14.10 -0.69
CA ARG A 147 0.40 13.19 -0.03
C ARG A 147 0.93 11.77 -0.07
N LEU A 148 0.84 11.07 1.06
CA LEU A 148 1.22 9.66 1.18
C LEU A 148 -0.04 8.81 1.23
N TYR A 149 -0.02 7.65 0.59
CA TYR A 149 -1.21 6.82 0.38
C TYR A 149 -1.11 5.49 1.10
N TYR A 150 -2.26 4.92 1.45
CA TYR A 150 -2.39 3.59 2.04
C TYR A 150 -1.50 2.55 1.33
N GLU A 151 -0.80 1.70 2.09
CA GLU A 151 0.19 0.70 1.61
C GLU A 151 1.47 1.24 0.95
N SER A 152 1.68 2.56 0.87
CA SER A 152 3.02 3.08 0.58
C SER A 152 3.94 2.85 1.77
N VAL A 153 5.19 2.48 1.48
CA VAL A 153 6.19 2.07 2.47
C VAL A 153 7.33 3.06 2.50
N HIS A 154 7.75 3.48 3.69
CA HIS A 154 8.70 4.56 3.92
C HIS A 154 9.75 4.16 4.95
N TRP A 155 10.97 4.69 4.80
CA TRP A 155 11.97 4.64 5.86
C TRP A 155 11.80 5.84 6.79
N ILE A 156 11.84 5.61 8.10
CA ILE A 156 11.92 6.68 9.10
C ILE A 156 13.24 6.60 9.84
N ASP A 157 13.78 7.76 10.22
CA ASP A 157 15.05 7.87 10.93
C ASP A 157 15.04 8.90 12.08
N GLY A 158 13.87 9.42 12.44
CA GLY A 158 13.71 10.33 13.56
C GLY A 158 12.27 10.54 13.99
N ILE A 159 12.08 11.06 15.20
CA ILE A 159 10.80 11.46 15.77
C ILE A 159 10.89 12.93 16.16
N GLN A 160 9.89 13.72 15.81
CA GLN A 160 9.81 15.15 16.04
C GLN A 160 8.39 15.52 16.47
N GLU A 161 8.24 16.51 17.36
CA GLU A 161 6.91 17.08 17.66
C GLU A 161 6.39 17.85 16.43
N GLY A 162 5.22 17.47 15.94
CA GLY A 162 4.60 18.00 14.74
C GLY A 162 3.81 19.30 14.92
N PRO A 163 3.16 19.81 13.85
CA PRO A 163 2.37 21.04 13.88
C PRO A 163 1.13 20.96 14.79
N ASP A 164 0.70 19.77 15.16
CA ASP A 164 -0.44 19.49 16.05
C ASP A 164 -0.02 19.15 17.49
N GLY A 165 1.27 19.28 17.81
CA GLY A 165 1.83 18.91 19.12
C GLY A 165 1.91 17.41 19.36
N THR A 166 1.66 16.57 18.34
CA THR A 166 1.78 15.11 18.43
C THR A 166 3.09 14.61 17.81
N PRO A 167 3.49 13.36 18.05
CA PRO A 167 4.68 12.79 17.42
C PRO A 167 4.52 12.63 15.90
N TRP A 168 5.52 13.09 15.15
CA TRP A 168 5.66 12.90 13.71
C TRP A 168 6.98 12.21 13.42
N TYR A 169 7.00 11.33 12.43
CA TYR A 169 8.21 10.66 12.00
C TYR A 169 8.88 11.41 10.85
N ARG A 170 10.20 11.55 10.95
CA ARG A 170 11.03 12.05 9.87
C ARG A 170 11.26 10.91 8.86
N VAL A 171 10.80 11.11 7.63
CA VAL A 171 10.95 10.19 6.51
C VAL A 171 12.30 10.42 5.85
N PHE A 172 13.04 9.33 5.67
CA PHE A 172 14.29 9.27 4.94
C PHE A 172 14.01 8.87 3.48
N ASP A 173 14.07 9.85 2.59
CA ASP A 173 13.83 9.67 1.16
C ASP A 173 14.95 10.34 0.34
N ALA A 174 15.26 9.77 -0.84
CA ALA A 174 16.28 10.32 -1.73
C ALA A 174 15.91 11.70 -2.30
N SER A 175 14.61 11.99 -2.40
CA SER A 175 14.07 13.28 -2.85
C SER A 175 14.20 14.39 -1.81
N GLY A 176 14.35 14.04 -0.52
CA GLY A 176 14.57 14.97 0.58
C GLY A 176 13.92 14.54 1.88
N THR A 177 13.96 15.41 2.88
CA THR A 177 13.42 15.14 4.22
C THR A 177 12.02 15.70 4.38
N TYR A 178 11.07 14.85 4.75
CA TYR A 178 9.73 15.29 5.12
C TYR A 178 9.23 14.49 6.33
N TYR A 179 8.07 14.85 6.85
CA TYR A 179 7.52 14.29 8.06
C TYR A 179 6.10 13.82 7.84
N VAL A 180 5.74 12.74 8.54
CA VAL A 180 4.39 12.17 8.53
C VAL A 180 3.90 11.96 9.95
N SER A 181 2.60 12.10 10.18
CA SER A 181 1.96 11.79 11.46
C SER A 181 2.30 10.36 11.90
N ALA A 182 2.87 10.19 13.09
CA ALA A 182 3.22 8.88 13.61
C ALA A 182 2.00 8.00 13.90
N ARG A 183 0.83 8.63 14.09
CA ARG A 183 -0.46 7.95 14.31
C ARG A 183 -0.96 7.26 13.05
N ASP A 184 -0.63 7.78 11.88
CA ASP A 184 -1.20 7.35 10.59
C ASP A 184 -0.44 6.19 9.94
N VAL A 185 0.66 5.77 10.58
CA VAL A 185 1.60 4.81 10.02
C VAL A 185 1.79 3.61 10.92
N LYS A 186 1.80 2.43 10.31
CA LYS A 186 2.05 1.15 10.95
C LYS A 186 3.54 0.81 10.82
N LEU A 187 4.15 0.37 11.91
CA LEU A 187 5.53 -0.13 11.89
C LEU A 187 5.61 -1.47 11.14
N ILE A 188 6.69 -1.67 10.39
CA ILE A 188 7.04 -2.96 9.80
C ILE A 188 8.26 -3.53 10.56
N PRO A 189 8.06 -4.40 11.55
CA PRO A 189 9.16 -5.01 12.28
C PRO A 189 10.17 -5.69 11.34
N HIS A 190 11.46 -5.60 11.65
CA HIS A 190 12.51 -6.26 10.87
C HIS A 190 12.32 -7.78 10.78
N SER A 191 11.72 -8.40 11.80
CA SER A 191 11.35 -9.82 11.78
C SER A 191 10.38 -10.18 10.66
N GLU A 192 9.53 -9.24 10.22
CA GLU A 192 8.62 -9.46 9.10
C GLU A 192 9.29 -9.32 7.72
N LEU A 193 10.59 -9.04 7.66
CA LEU A 193 11.38 -8.98 6.42
C LEU A 193 12.17 -10.27 6.15
N GLY A 194 12.14 -11.23 7.08
CA GLY A 194 12.88 -12.48 6.96
C GLY A 194 12.51 -13.28 5.70
N PRO A 195 13.47 -14.00 5.09
CA PRO A 195 13.27 -14.71 3.83
C PRO A 195 12.21 -15.81 3.94
N ILE A 196 11.54 -16.10 2.82
CA ILE A 196 10.61 -17.22 2.70
C ILE A 196 11.33 -18.37 1.97
N SER A 197 11.26 -19.56 2.54
CA SER A 197 11.96 -20.77 2.08
C SER A 197 13.48 -20.56 1.89
N PRO A 198 14.23 -20.10 2.92
CA PRO A 198 15.69 -19.92 2.84
C PRO A 198 16.46 -21.23 2.60
N GLU A 199 15.85 -22.37 2.90
CA GLU A 199 16.43 -23.70 2.70
C GLU A 199 16.42 -24.18 1.25
N VAL A 200 15.62 -23.56 0.38
CA VAL A 200 15.51 -23.93 -1.03
C VAL A 200 16.71 -23.37 -1.80
N PRO A 201 17.48 -24.21 -2.51
CA PRO A 201 18.64 -23.74 -3.28
C PRO A 201 18.24 -22.65 -4.30
N PRO A 202 19.07 -21.61 -4.47
CA PRO A 202 18.81 -20.53 -5.44
C PRO A 202 18.49 -21.01 -6.86
N SER A 203 19.15 -22.08 -7.32
CA SER A 203 18.94 -22.68 -8.64
C SER A 203 17.57 -23.31 -8.82
N GLU A 204 16.90 -23.64 -7.72
CA GLU A 204 15.59 -24.27 -7.71
C GLU A 204 14.46 -23.24 -7.58
N LYS A 205 14.79 -21.94 -7.48
CA LYS A 205 13.83 -20.83 -7.47
C LYS A 205 13.77 -20.14 -8.84
N ARG A 206 12.59 -20.07 -9.43
CA ARG A 206 12.33 -19.34 -10.68
C ARG A 206 11.03 -18.54 -10.60
N ILE A 207 11.00 -17.38 -11.26
CA ILE A 207 9.80 -16.58 -11.49
C ILE A 207 9.46 -16.68 -12.98
N GLU A 208 8.21 -17.01 -13.27
CA GLU A 208 7.66 -17.02 -14.62
C GLU A 208 6.59 -15.94 -14.76
N VAL A 209 6.70 -15.14 -15.82
CA VAL A 209 5.78 -14.05 -16.14
C VAL A 209 5.17 -14.32 -17.50
N ASN A 210 3.87 -14.61 -17.51
CA ASN A 210 3.08 -14.74 -18.72
C ASN A 210 2.36 -13.41 -18.99
N LEU A 211 2.79 -12.69 -20.03
CA LEU A 211 2.23 -11.39 -20.40
C LEU A 211 0.86 -11.50 -21.09
N THR A 212 0.56 -12.62 -21.76
CA THR A 212 -0.78 -12.83 -22.35
C THR A 212 -1.83 -13.03 -21.26
N MET A 213 -1.49 -13.78 -20.22
CA MET A 213 -2.37 -14.05 -19.08
C MET A 213 -2.28 -12.98 -17.98
N GLN A 214 -1.33 -12.04 -18.09
CA GLN A 214 -1.02 -11.05 -17.05
C GLN A 214 -0.83 -11.70 -15.68
N LYS A 215 0.06 -12.69 -15.62
CA LYS A 215 0.24 -13.57 -14.47
C LYS A 215 1.71 -13.76 -14.12
N VAL A 216 2.00 -13.77 -12.82
CA VAL A 216 3.30 -14.13 -12.25
C VAL A 216 3.15 -15.43 -11.47
N THR A 217 4.09 -16.35 -11.68
CA THR A 217 4.18 -17.63 -10.95
C THR A 217 5.58 -17.74 -10.36
N ALA A 218 5.68 -17.96 -9.05
CA ALA A 218 6.95 -18.31 -8.41
C ALA A 218 7.02 -19.83 -8.23
N LEU A 219 8.14 -20.43 -8.61
CA LEU A 219 8.35 -21.87 -8.60
C LEU A 219 9.50 -22.27 -7.68
N GLU A 220 9.31 -23.38 -6.96
CA GLU A 220 10.35 -24.12 -6.25
C GLU A 220 10.40 -25.55 -6.82
N TYR A 221 11.56 -26.01 -7.28
CA TYR A 221 11.71 -27.34 -7.91
C TYR A 221 10.70 -27.58 -9.05
N ASP A 222 10.51 -26.57 -9.91
CA ASP A 222 9.50 -26.52 -10.99
C ASP A 222 8.03 -26.69 -10.53
N LYS A 223 7.73 -26.49 -9.24
CA LYS A 223 6.37 -26.50 -8.70
C LYS A 223 5.93 -25.11 -8.29
N PRO A 224 4.72 -24.66 -8.67
CA PRO A 224 4.23 -23.34 -8.28
C PRO A 224 3.99 -23.29 -6.75
N VAL A 225 4.59 -22.29 -6.11
CA VAL A 225 4.40 -22.00 -4.66
C VAL A 225 3.64 -20.69 -4.44
N PHE A 226 3.57 -19.85 -5.46
CA PHE A 226 2.81 -18.60 -5.44
C PHE A 226 2.39 -18.22 -6.86
N GLU A 227 1.18 -17.70 -6.99
CA GLU A 227 0.63 -17.24 -8.26
C GLU A 227 -0.24 -16.01 -8.02
N THR A 228 -0.09 -14.98 -8.86
CA THR A 228 -0.98 -13.80 -8.84
C THR A 228 -1.13 -13.16 -10.22
N THR A 229 -2.16 -12.35 -10.38
CA THR A 229 -2.33 -11.45 -11.52
C THR A 229 -1.53 -10.17 -11.33
N ILE A 230 -1.12 -9.58 -12.45
CA ILE A 230 -0.31 -8.37 -12.51
C ILE A 230 -0.88 -7.37 -13.50
N ALA A 231 -0.34 -6.15 -13.52
CA ALA A 231 -0.51 -5.21 -14.62
C ALA A 231 0.87 -4.85 -15.18
N SER A 232 1.21 -5.41 -16.35
CA SER A 232 2.46 -5.13 -17.04
C SER A 232 2.43 -3.78 -17.77
N GLY A 233 3.52 -3.49 -18.47
CA GLY A 233 3.66 -2.30 -19.30
C GLY A 233 2.62 -2.22 -20.43
N ALA A 234 1.90 -1.11 -20.50
CA ALA A 234 0.97 -0.84 -21.59
C ALA A 234 1.70 -0.13 -22.75
N PRO A 235 1.60 -0.61 -24.01
CA PRO A 235 2.21 0.08 -25.14
C PRO A 235 1.67 1.50 -25.30
N SER A 236 2.55 2.51 -25.27
CA SER A 236 2.21 3.89 -25.59
C SER A 236 2.69 4.28 -26.99
N ALA A 237 2.00 5.23 -27.64
CA ALA A 237 2.43 5.77 -28.92
C ALA A 237 3.81 6.44 -28.75
N ARG A 238 4.85 5.84 -29.34
CA ARG A 238 6.24 6.31 -29.20
C ARG A 238 6.36 7.75 -29.70
N LYS A 239 6.62 8.70 -28.79
CA LYS A 239 7.20 10.00 -29.18
C LYS A 239 8.72 9.85 -29.33
N PRO A 240 9.37 10.51 -30.30
CA PRO A 240 10.82 10.47 -30.45
C PRO A 240 11.53 10.82 -29.14
N GLY A 241 12.43 9.97 -28.66
CA GLY A 241 13.19 10.17 -27.42
C GLY A 241 12.56 9.59 -26.15
N GLN A 242 11.35 9.02 -26.19
CA GLN A 242 10.75 8.35 -25.03
C GLN A 242 11.15 6.87 -24.91
N ILE A 243 11.34 6.42 -23.67
CA ILE A 243 11.59 5.02 -23.33
C ILE A 243 10.31 4.22 -23.59
N SER A 244 10.46 3.01 -24.13
CA SER A 244 9.34 2.09 -24.37
C SER A 244 8.66 1.74 -23.05
N THR A 245 7.32 1.85 -23.00
CA THR A 245 6.50 1.47 -21.85
C THR A 245 6.12 -0.01 -21.84
N VAL A 246 6.66 -0.79 -22.77
CA VAL A 246 6.41 -2.24 -22.91
C VAL A 246 7.37 -3.01 -22.00
N THR A 247 6.85 -3.94 -21.21
CA THR A 247 7.68 -4.86 -20.43
C THR A 247 8.53 -5.73 -21.37
N PRO A 248 9.85 -5.80 -21.18
CA PRO A 248 10.72 -6.59 -22.04
C PRO A 248 10.51 -8.10 -21.81
N ILE A 249 10.53 -8.87 -22.90
CA ILE A 249 10.54 -10.34 -22.87
C ILE A 249 11.97 -10.87 -22.81
N GLY A 250 12.13 -12.09 -22.30
CA GLY A 250 13.41 -12.78 -22.19
C GLY A 250 13.68 -13.32 -20.79
N ASP A 251 14.93 -13.73 -20.59
CA ASP A 251 15.42 -14.26 -19.33
C ASP A 251 16.24 -13.19 -18.59
N PHE A 252 15.89 -12.96 -17.35
CA PHE A 252 16.44 -11.94 -16.46
C PHE A 252 16.77 -12.55 -15.10
N ARG A 253 17.36 -11.75 -14.22
CA ARG A 253 17.54 -12.07 -12.80
C ARG A 253 17.20 -10.84 -11.97
N ILE A 254 16.60 -11.07 -10.81
CA ILE A 254 16.50 -10.00 -9.80
C ILE A 254 17.93 -9.62 -9.39
N PHE A 255 18.32 -8.36 -9.51
CA PHE A 255 19.68 -7.93 -9.12
C PHE A 255 19.68 -6.98 -7.93
N GLU A 256 18.55 -6.34 -7.62
CA GLU A 256 18.44 -5.40 -6.51
C GLU A 256 17.01 -5.41 -5.97
N LYS A 257 16.90 -5.36 -4.64
CA LYS A 257 15.61 -5.27 -3.94
C LYS A 257 15.61 -4.08 -3.00
N LYS A 258 14.55 -3.29 -3.03
CA LYS A 258 14.34 -2.14 -2.12
C LYS A 258 12.92 -2.17 -1.54
N PRO A 259 12.76 -2.15 -0.20
CA PRO A 259 11.43 -2.22 0.41
C PRO A 259 10.60 -0.95 0.19
N ALA A 260 11.28 0.19 0.00
CA ALA A 260 10.70 1.50 -0.24
C ALA A 260 11.54 2.24 -1.29
N VAL A 261 10.88 2.74 -2.34
CA VAL A 261 11.52 3.55 -3.39
C VAL A 261 10.63 4.72 -3.76
N HIS A 262 11.24 5.88 -3.91
CA HIS A 262 10.63 6.98 -4.62
C HIS A 262 10.77 6.74 -6.14
N MET A 263 9.67 6.44 -6.84
CA MET A 263 9.67 6.34 -8.30
C MET A 263 9.14 7.63 -8.91
N GLY A 264 9.96 8.35 -9.67
CA GLY A 264 9.59 9.61 -10.27
C GLY A 264 10.80 10.44 -10.66
N ASN A 265 10.55 11.71 -10.99
CA ASN A 265 11.63 12.65 -11.31
C ASN A 265 12.24 13.30 -10.05
N GLY A 266 11.76 12.94 -8.84
CA GLY A 266 12.28 13.45 -7.58
C GLY A 266 11.79 14.86 -7.26
N ASN A 267 10.67 15.28 -7.85
CA ASN A 267 10.04 16.55 -7.53
C ASN A 267 9.12 16.39 -6.31
N LEU A 268 9.61 16.76 -5.14
CA LEU A 268 8.86 16.75 -3.87
C LEU A 268 7.52 17.51 -3.89
N VAL A 269 7.27 18.37 -4.88
CA VAL A 269 6.05 19.20 -5.00
C VAL A 269 5.08 18.65 -6.07
N ALA A 270 5.43 17.54 -6.74
CA ALA A 270 4.64 16.95 -7.82
C ALA A 270 3.50 16.06 -7.32
N ASP A 271 2.47 15.90 -8.17
CA ASP A 271 1.34 14.99 -7.92
C ASP A 271 1.63 13.60 -8.54
N ILE A 272 0.83 12.60 -8.17
CA ILE A 272 0.87 11.25 -8.72
C ILE A 272 0.70 11.21 -10.25
N ASP A 273 0.04 12.21 -10.82
CA ASP A 273 -0.14 12.36 -12.26
C ASP A 273 1.14 12.82 -12.97
N ASP A 274 2.09 13.41 -12.25
CA ASP A 274 3.43 13.76 -12.74
C ASP A 274 4.44 12.60 -12.60
N TYR A 275 3.93 11.40 -12.29
CA TYR A 275 4.72 10.20 -12.01
C TYR A 275 5.63 10.34 -10.79
N GLU A 276 5.24 11.12 -9.78
CA GLU A 276 5.94 11.20 -8.50
C GLU A 276 5.26 10.27 -7.49
N LEU A 277 5.84 9.08 -7.31
CA LEU A 277 5.31 7.99 -6.50
C LEU A 277 6.23 7.76 -5.28
N PRO A 278 5.96 8.43 -4.14
CA PRO A 278 6.70 8.25 -2.91
C PRO A 278 6.38 6.89 -2.28
N GLY A 279 7.41 6.18 -1.82
CA GLY A 279 7.24 4.94 -1.05
C GLY A 279 6.58 3.80 -1.84
N VAL A 280 6.92 3.66 -3.12
CA VAL A 280 6.61 2.44 -3.88
C VAL A 280 7.18 1.24 -3.13
N SER A 281 6.31 0.32 -2.78
CA SER A 281 6.60 -0.74 -1.84
C SER A 281 7.18 -1.97 -2.53
N TRP A 282 8.09 -2.66 -1.85
CA TRP A 282 8.54 -4.03 -2.19
C TRP A 282 9.07 -4.16 -3.62
N VAL A 283 10.05 -3.34 -3.98
CA VAL A 283 10.60 -3.26 -5.34
C VAL A 283 11.65 -4.34 -5.58
N LEU A 284 11.52 -5.08 -6.68
CA LEU A 284 12.51 -6.06 -7.17
C LEU A 284 12.90 -5.72 -8.62
N TYR A 285 14.11 -5.19 -8.82
CA TYR A 285 14.61 -4.82 -10.14
C TYR A 285 15.17 -6.03 -10.90
N PHE A 286 14.77 -6.16 -12.17
CA PHE A 286 15.24 -7.23 -13.06
C PHE A 286 15.93 -6.71 -14.34
N THR A 287 15.95 -5.39 -14.56
CA THR A 287 16.79 -4.75 -15.58
C THR A 287 17.46 -3.48 -15.06
N GLU A 288 18.64 -3.14 -15.59
CA GLU A 288 19.31 -1.87 -15.29
C GLU A 288 18.56 -0.63 -15.81
N ARG A 289 17.56 -0.83 -16.69
CA ARG A 289 16.70 0.24 -17.22
C ARG A 289 15.56 0.61 -16.27
N GLY A 290 15.49 0.01 -15.09
CA GLY A 290 14.49 0.34 -14.07
C GLY A 290 13.21 -0.51 -14.10
N HIS A 291 13.10 -1.52 -14.97
CA HIS A 291 11.97 -2.46 -14.90
C HIS A 291 12.05 -3.29 -13.62
N ALA A 292 10.94 -3.31 -12.88
CA ALA A 292 10.84 -3.97 -11.60
C ALA A 292 9.46 -4.61 -11.37
N PHE A 293 9.40 -5.57 -10.47
CA PHE A 293 8.17 -5.93 -9.75
C PHE A 293 8.01 -4.98 -8.57
N HIS A 294 6.80 -4.53 -8.26
CA HIS A 294 6.56 -3.73 -7.05
C HIS A 294 5.08 -3.69 -6.65
N GLY A 295 4.84 -3.34 -5.39
CA GLY A 295 3.51 -3.02 -4.87
C GLY A 295 2.96 -1.75 -5.49
N THR A 296 1.64 -1.73 -5.72
CA THR A 296 0.97 -0.65 -6.46
C THR A 296 -0.26 -0.18 -5.70
N TYR A 297 -0.18 1.05 -5.16
CA TYR A 297 -1.26 1.66 -4.37
C TYR A 297 -2.16 2.62 -5.18
N TRP A 298 -1.90 2.80 -6.48
CA TRP A 298 -2.59 3.79 -7.32
C TRP A 298 -3.59 3.20 -8.33
N HIS A 299 -3.74 1.88 -8.39
CA HIS A 299 -4.76 1.22 -9.20
C HIS A 299 -4.98 -0.25 -8.78
N ASP A 300 -6.14 -0.82 -9.14
CA ASP A 300 -6.45 -2.25 -8.99
C ASP A 300 -6.81 -2.88 -10.36
N ASN A 301 -6.01 -2.58 -11.37
CA ASN A 301 -6.21 -3.07 -12.74
C ASN A 301 -5.46 -4.36 -13.08
N PHE A 302 -5.17 -5.20 -12.09
CA PHE A 302 -4.46 -6.47 -12.30
C PHE A 302 -5.26 -7.40 -13.22
N GLY A 303 -4.56 -8.04 -14.15
CA GLY A 303 -5.13 -8.75 -15.30
C GLY A 303 -5.05 -7.94 -16.61
N THR A 304 -4.81 -6.63 -16.55
CA THR A 304 -4.73 -5.76 -17.74
C THR A 304 -3.46 -4.89 -17.71
N PRO A 305 -2.70 -4.77 -18.82
CA PRO A 305 -1.55 -3.88 -18.87
C PRO A 305 -1.93 -2.42 -18.54
N MET A 306 -1.15 -1.77 -17.67
CA MET A 306 -1.39 -0.39 -17.23
C MET A 306 -0.11 0.37 -16.84
N SER A 307 1.00 -0.33 -16.60
CA SER A 307 2.23 0.29 -16.13
C SER A 307 3.05 0.93 -17.27
N HIS A 308 4.18 1.55 -16.92
CA HIS A 308 5.18 2.08 -17.87
C HIS A 308 6.35 1.11 -18.11
N GLY A 309 6.13 -0.19 -17.89
CA GLY A 309 7.11 -1.26 -18.16
C GLY A 309 7.34 -2.18 -16.96
N CYS A 310 7.11 -1.69 -15.74
CA CYS A 310 7.14 -2.49 -14.51
C CYS A 310 6.02 -3.54 -14.46
N LEU A 311 6.17 -4.49 -13.55
CA LEU A 311 5.17 -5.52 -13.27
C LEU A 311 4.47 -5.14 -11.97
N ASN A 312 3.35 -4.43 -12.10
CA ASN A 312 2.58 -3.92 -10.96
C ASN A 312 1.87 -5.09 -10.28
N MET A 313 2.00 -5.18 -8.95
CA MET A 313 1.42 -6.21 -8.10
C MET A 313 0.61 -5.58 -6.95
N ARG A 314 -0.27 -6.35 -6.31
CA ARG A 314 -0.84 -5.94 -5.01
C ARG A 314 0.28 -5.83 -3.98
N SER A 315 0.22 -4.87 -3.06
CA SER A 315 1.34 -4.59 -2.14
C SER A 315 1.70 -5.80 -1.27
N SER A 316 0.71 -6.53 -0.77
CA SER A 316 0.92 -7.76 0.02
C SER A 316 1.57 -8.90 -0.78
N GLU A 317 1.23 -9.03 -2.05
CA GLU A 317 1.77 -10.01 -2.98
C GLU A 317 3.20 -9.66 -3.41
N ALA A 318 3.46 -8.38 -3.68
CA ALA A 318 4.80 -7.87 -3.91
C ALA A 318 5.70 -8.10 -2.69
N ARG A 319 5.17 -7.89 -1.48
CA ARG A 319 5.87 -8.17 -0.22
C ARG A 319 6.22 -9.64 -0.06
N TRP A 320 5.30 -10.54 -0.41
CA TRP A 320 5.56 -11.98 -0.40
C TRP A 320 6.71 -12.32 -1.36
N LEU A 321 6.64 -11.84 -2.60
CA LEU A 321 7.66 -12.08 -3.60
C LEU A 321 9.01 -11.48 -3.21
N PHE A 322 9.00 -10.27 -2.63
CA PHE A 322 10.18 -9.59 -2.09
C PHE A 322 10.92 -10.42 -1.05
N ARG A 323 10.19 -11.08 -0.15
CA ARG A 323 10.77 -11.95 0.88
C ARG A 323 11.21 -13.30 0.34
N TRP A 324 10.52 -13.82 -0.67
CA TRP A 324 10.82 -15.13 -1.25
C TRP A 324 12.00 -15.12 -2.24
N ALA A 325 12.14 -14.05 -3.03
CA ALA A 325 13.14 -13.92 -4.08
C ALA A 325 14.54 -13.54 -3.54
N LEU A 326 15.56 -13.93 -4.30
CA LEU A 326 16.97 -13.60 -4.07
C LEU A 326 17.40 -12.40 -4.93
N PRO A 327 18.47 -11.66 -4.57
CA PRO A 327 19.28 -11.82 -3.34
C PRO A 327 18.46 -11.54 -2.08
N GLU A 328 18.86 -12.06 -0.92
CA GLU A 328 18.19 -11.74 0.34
C GLU A 328 18.31 -10.23 0.63
N HIS A 329 17.28 -9.65 1.24
CA HIS A 329 17.35 -8.25 1.67
C HIS A 329 17.92 -8.22 3.09
N THR A 330 19.08 -7.60 3.27
CA THR A 330 19.68 -7.35 4.58
C THR A 330 19.38 -5.90 4.99
N THR A 331 18.93 -5.70 6.22
CA THR A 331 18.63 -4.36 6.75
C THR A 331 19.89 -3.56 7.07
N GLU A 332 21.02 -4.24 7.20
CA GLU A 332 22.33 -3.68 7.55
C GLU A 332 23.08 -3.13 6.32
N GLU A 333 22.77 -3.60 5.10
CA GLU A 333 23.36 -3.09 3.85
C GLU A 333 22.50 -1.99 3.22
N LEU A 334 22.05 -1.05 4.04
CA LEU A 334 21.56 0.22 3.54
C LEU A 334 22.75 1.00 2.95
N ALA A 335 22.82 0.97 1.61
CA ALA A 335 23.34 2.03 0.74
C ALA A 335 24.73 1.89 0.07
N THR A 336 25.50 0.80 0.18
CA THR A 336 26.74 0.73 -0.63
C THR A 336 27.12 -0.66 -1.12
N LYS A 337 27.33 -0.74 -2.45
CA LYS A 337 27.96 -1.80 -3.28
C LYS A 337 27.05 -2.88 -3.85
N HIS A 338 26.62 -2.65 -5.10
CA HIS A 338 26.55 -3.61 -6.21
C HIS A 338 26.47 -5.11 -5.83
N VAL A 339 25.40 -5.52 -5.14
CA VAL A 339 25.25 -6.90 -4.66
C VAL A 339 24.92 -7.82 -5.85
N PHE A 340 25.92 -8.60 -6.24
CA PHE A 340 25.92 -9.84 -7.06
C PHE A 340 24.82 -10.01 -8.13
N ARG A 341 25.07 -9.41 -9.31
CA ARG A 341 24.23 -9.48 -10.52
C ARG A 341 23.90 -10.89 -11.05
N ASN A 342 24.66 -11.92 -10.64
CA ASN A 342 24.50 -13.29 -11.14
C ASN A 342 23.87 -14.27 -10.14
N TYR A 343 23.45 -13.83 -8.95
CA TYR A 343 22.96 -14.72 -7.88
C TYR A 343 21.46 -14.61 -7.58
N GLY A 344 20.78 -13.56 -8.07
CA GLY A 344 19.36 -13.41 -7.76
C GLY A 344 18.47 -14.38 -8.52
N THR A 345 17.21 -14.44 -8.08
CA THR A 345 16.20 -15.37 -8.64
C THR A 345 16.01 -15.12 -10.13
N GLU A 346 15.98 -16.21 -10.89
CA GLU A 346 15.74 -16.17 -12.33
C GLU A 346 14.31 -15.71 -12.64
N VAL A 347 14.18 -14.86 -13.65
CA VAL A 347 12.90 -14.30 -14.12
C VAL A 347 12.77 -14.57 -15.61
N ARG A 348 11.79 -15.38 -15.99
CA ARG A 348 11.47 -15.67 -17.39
C ARG A 348 10.19 -14.97 -17.80
N ILE A 349 10.27 -14.07 -18.77
CA ILE A 349 9.13 -13.27 -19.25
C ILE A 349 8.80 -13.65 -20.70
N PHE A 350 7.56 -14.04 -20.94
CA PHE A 350 7.08 -14.52 -22.23
C PHE A 350 5.61 -14.13 -22.50
N TYR A 351 5.16 -14.35 -23.73
CA TYR A 351 3.76 -14.21 -24.14
C TYR A 351 3.05 -15.56 -24.09
#